data_AF-A0AAE3JKD9-F1
#
_entry.id   AF-A0AAE3JKD9-F1
#
_cell.length_a   1.000
_cell.length_b   1.000
_cell.length_c   1.000
_cell.angle_alpha   90.00
_cell.angle_beta   90.00
_cell.angle_gamma   90.00
#
_symmetry.space_group_name_H-M   'P 1'
#
loop_
_entity.id
_entity.type
_entity.pdbx_description
1 polymer ?
#
loop_
_entity_poly.entity_id
_entity_poly.type
_entity_poly.pdbx_seq_one_letter_code
_entity_poly.pdbx_strand_id
1 'polypeptide(L)'
;MIDAFRCIARCRSDAAFRGEAYNADGADGFRFWLAVSGYRFLDHELADAFSSLKLRAVDAEEAEELDELKGWFQAMDGSCGRAASASSCAACSASCGPSCSARA
;
A
#
# COMPACT_ATOMS: atom_id res chain seq x y z
N MET A 1 19.17 10.10 -3.83
CA MET A 1 18.29 9.22 -3.05
C MET A 1 16.91 9.82 -3.11
N ILE A 2 15.89 9.05 -3.53
CA ILE A 2 14.53 9.56 -3.71
C ILE A 2 13.68 9.10 -2.52
N ASP A 3 13.05 10.07 -1.85
CA ASP A 3 12.24 9.87 -0.63
C ASP A 3 10.81 9.39 -0.91
N ALA A 4 10.08 9.04 0.15
CA ALA A 4 8.70 8.57 0.08
C ALA A 4 7.73 9.60 -0.55
N PHE A 5 7.94 10.90 -0.30
CA PHE A 5 7.10 11.95 -0.88
C PHE A 5 7.18 11.96 -2.41
N ARG A 6 8.40 11.87 -2.95
CA ARG A 6 8.62 11.81 -4.39
C ARG A 6 8.10 10.50 -5.00
N CYS A 7 8.11 9.40 -4.24
CA CYS A 7 7.49 8.15 -4.67
C CYS A 7 5.99 8.30 -4.83
N ILE A 8 5.32 8.82 -3.80
CA ILE A 8 3.87 9.05 -3.79
C ILE A 8 3.46 10.02 -4.91
N ALA A 9 4.16 11.14 -5.05
CA ALA A 9 3.91 12.11 -6.11
C ALA A 9 4.01 11.49 -7.50
N ARG A 10 5.04 10.66 -7.74
CA ARG A 10 5.21 9.97 -9.02
C ARG A 10 4.12 8.93 -9.26
N CYS A 11 3.75 8.15 -8.26
CA CYS A 11 2.63 7.21 -8.37
C CYS A 11 1.34 7.93 -8.78
N ARG A 12 1.05 9.12 -8.23
CA ARG A 12 -0.12 9.93 -8.60
C ARG A 12 -0.07 10.42 -10.06
N SER A 13 1.08 10.93 -10.51
CA SER A 13 1.21 11.53 -11.85
C SER A 13 1.51 10.56 -12.98
N ASP A 14 2.10 9.41 -12.69
CA ASP A 14 2.66 8.49 -13.69
C ASP A 14 1.97 7.12 -13.63
N ALA A 15 1.00 6.93 -14.52
CA ALA A 15 0.23 5.69 -14.61
C ALA A 15 1.09 4.49 -15.06
N ALA A 16 2.14 4.72 -15.86
CA ALA A 16 3.05 3.66 -16.29
C ALA A 16 3.89 3.17 -15.11
N PHE A 17 4.44 4.10 -14.33
CA PHE A 17 5.16 3.78 -13.08
C PHE A 17 4.28 3.01 -12.10
N ARG A 18 3.01 3.41 -11.95
CA ARG A 18 2.03 2.69 -11.13
C ARG A 18 1.77 1.28 -11.68
N GLY A 19 1.65 1.13 -13.00
CA GLY A 19 1.49 -0.15 -13.69
C GLY A 19 2.67 -1.10 -13.48
N GLU A 20 3.90 -0.61 -13.54
CA GLU A 20 5.10 -1.40 -13.22
C GLU A 20 5.07 -1.90 -11.77
N ALA A 21 4.67 -1.04 -10.85
CA ALA A 21 4.50 -1.38 -9.45
C ALA A 21 3.44 -2.47 -9.22
N TYR A 22 2.35 -2.48 -10.01
CA TYR A 22 1.34 -3.54 -9.99
C TYR A 22 1.86 -4.90 -10.44
N ASN A 23 2.88 -4.92 -11.30
CA ASN A 23 3.49 -6.15 -11.79
C ASN A 23 4.55 -6.71 -10.81
N ALA A 24 4.77 -6.04 -9.68
CA ALA A 24 5.66 -6.54 -8.65
C ALA A 24 5.00 -7.75 -7.94
N ASP A 25 5.75 -8.85 -7.86
CA ASP A 25 5.25 -10.12 -7.30
C ASP A 25 5.22 -10.09 -5.77
N GLY A 26 4.19 -9.43 -5.22
CA GLY A 26 3.99 -9.29 -3.78
C GLY A 26 4.97 -8.34 -3.09
N ALA A 27 5.00 -8.40 -1.75
CA ALA A 27 5.73 -7.45 -0.89
C ALA A 27 7.23 -7.38 -1.17
N ASP A 28 7.89 -8.53 -1.26
CA ASP A 28 9.33 -8.58 -1.49
C ASP A 28 9.67 -8.09 -2.91
N GLY A 29 8.84 -8.43 -3.90
CA GLY A 29 8.96 -7.94 -5.27
C GLY A 29 8.77 -6.42 -5.35
N PHE A 30 7.81 -5.88 -4.61
CA PHE A 30 7.51 -4.45 -4.56
C PHE A 30 8.65 -3.66 -3.89
N ARG A 31 9.16 -4.15 -2.75
CA ARG A 31 10.33 -3.55 -2.07
C ARG A 31 11.58 -3.60 -2.94
N PHE A 32 11.80 -4.71 -3.63
CA PHE A 32 12.90 -4.84 -4.58
C PHE A 32 12.76 -3.86 -5.75
N TRP A 33 11.57 -3.75 -6.34
CA TRP A 33 11.28 -2.81 -7.42
C TRP A 33 11.49 -1.36 -7.00
N LEU A 34 11.04 -0.97 -5.80
CA LEU A 34 11.30 0.36 -5.23
C LEU A 34 12.80 0.65 -5.12
N ALA A 35 13.57 -0.32 -4.61
CA ALA A 35 15.01 -0.19 -4.46
C ALA A 35 15.74 -0.06 -5.82
N VAL A 36 15.35 -0.86 -6.83
CA VAL A 36 15.88 -0.77 -8.20
C VAL A 36 15.51 0.55 -8.86
N SER A 37 14.33 1.07 -8.58
CA SER A 37 13.84 2.38 -9.05
C SER A 37 14.52 3.57 -8.37
N GLY A 38 15.44 3.33 -7.43
CA GLY A 38 16.22 4.36 -6.74
C GLY A 38 15.53 4.99 -5.53
N TYR A 39 14.39 4.43 -5.12
CA TYR A 39 13.67 4.83 -3.91
C TYR A 39 14.21 4.03 -2.71
N ARG A 40 14.50 4.74 -1.62
CA ARG A 40 14.91 4.13 -0.36
C ARG A 40 14.23 4.86 0.78
N PHE A 41 13.23 4.22 1.34
CA PHE A 41 12.51 4.67 2.52
C PHE A 41 12.00 3.44 3.28
N LEU A 42 11.75 3.62 4.57
CA LEU A 42 11.16 2.62 5.46
C LEU A 42 9.64 2.76 5.49
N ASP A 43 8.96 1.70 5.93
CA ASP A 43 7.49 1.64 5.95
C ASP A 43 6.88 2.79 6.79
N HIS A 44 7.53 3.18 7.89
CA HIS A 44 7.07 4.31 8.71
C HIS A 44 7.28 5.66 8.01
N GLU A 45 8.36 5.83 7.23
CA GLU A 45 8.59 7.06 6.46
C GLU A 45 7.54 7.21 5.36
N LEU A 46 7.09 6.10 4.78
CA LEU A 46 5.97 6.08 3.83
C LEU A 46 4.65 6.46 4.53
N ALA A 47 4.37 5.89 5.70
CA ALA A 47 3.16 6.20 6.47
C ALA A 47 3.10 7.68 6.92
N ASP A 48 4.25 8.23 7.34
CA ASP A 48 4.40 9.63 7.71
C ASP A 48 4.24 10.55 6.49
N ALA A 49 4.75 10.15 5.33
CA ALA A 49 4.58 10.91 4.09
C ALA A 49 3.11 10.96 3.66
N PHE A 50 2.38 9.84 3.70
CA PHE A 50 0.94 9.83 3.42
C PHE A 50 0.16 10.72 4.41
N SER A 51 0.46 10.62 5.70
CA SER A 51 -0.20 11.44 6.73
C SER A 51 0.08 12.93 6.53
N SER A 52 1.32 13.27 6.19
CA SER A 52 1.75 14.65 5.91
C SER A 52 1.11 15.22 4.64
N LEU A 53 0.97 14.42 3.59
CA LEU A 53 0.30 14.83 2.35
C LEU A 53 -1.20 15.01 2.57
N LYS A 54 -1.84 14.12 3.33
CA LYS A 54 -3.26 14.23 3.68
C LYS A 54 -3.58 15.49 4.49
N LEU A 55 -2.72 15.84 5.45
CA LEU A 55 -2.85 17.09 6.22
C LEU A 55 -2.69 18.35 5.37
N ARG A 56 -2.07 18.24 4.19
CA ARG A 56 -1.85 19.33 3.25
C ARG A 56 -2.85 19.33 2.09
N ALA A 57 -3.70 18.32 1.98
CA ALA A 57 -4.72 18.23 0.95
C ALA A 57 -5.68 19.41 1.06
N VAL A 58 -5.94 20.07 -0.07
CA VAL A 58 -6.74 21.30 -0.12
C VAL A 58 -8.24 20.98 -0.17
N ASP A 59 -8.59 19.81 -0.72
CA ASP A 59 -9.94 19.35 -0.91
C ASP A 59 -10.10 17.86 -0.54
N ALA A 60 -11.36 17.44 -0.42
CA ALA A 60 -11.71 16.08 0.00
C ALA A 60 -11.36 15.03 -1.06
N GLU A 61 -11.34 15.40 -2.35
CA GLU A 61 -11.04 14.50 -3.46
C GLU A 61 -9.56 14.11 -3.44
N GLU A 62 -8.66 15.09 -3.23
CA GLU A 62 -7.24 14.83 -3.04
C GLU A 62 -6.96 13.96 -1.80
N ALA A 63 -7.68 14.19 -0.70
CA ALA A 63 -7.53 13.39 0.50
C ALA A 63 -7.98 11.93 0.30
N GLU A 64 -9.05 11.72 -0.46
CA GLU A 64 -9.57 10.39 -0.81
C GLU A 64 -8.61 9.64 -1.74
N GLU A 65 -8.06 10.30 -2.77
CA GLU A 65 -7.04 9.71 -3.65
C GLU A 65 -5.80 9.24 -2.85
N LEU A 66 -5.37 10.02 -1.87
CA LEU A 66 -4.24 9.67 -1.00
C LEU A 66 -4.56 8.47 -0.10
N ASP A 67 -5.79 8.35 0.40
CA ASP A 67 -6.22 7.20 1.20
C ASP A 67 -6.29 5.92 0.35
N GLU A 68 -6.83 6.00 -0.86
CA GLU A 68 -6.85 4.88 -1.81
C GLU A 68 -5.44 4.40 -2.14
N LEU A 69 -4.55 5.35 -2.45
CA LEU A 69 -3.16 5.04 -2.78
C LEU A 69 -2.42 4.45 -1.58
N LYS A 70 -2.69 4.93 -0.36
CA LYS A 70 -2.13 4.35 0.87
C LYS A 70 -2.60 2.91 1.06
N GLY A 71 -3.89 2.64 0.88
CA GLY A 71 -4.44 1.28 0.97
C GLY A 71 -3.80 0.33 -0.04
N TRP A 72 -3.57 0.81 -1.27
CA TRP A 72 -2.85 0.05 -2.29
C TRP A 72 -1.40 -0.27 -1.89
N PHE A 73 -0.64 0.72 -1.40
CA PHE A 73 0.73 0.50 -0.92
C PHE A 73 0.77 -0.53 0.22
N GLN A 74 -0.17 -0.46 1.16
CA GLN A 74 -0.25 -1.41 2.28
C GLN A 74 -0.61 -2.83 1.85
N ALA A 75 -1.45 -2.96 0.81
CA ALA A 75 -1.78 -4.25 0.21
C ALA A 75 -0.57 -4.86 -0.50
N MET A 76 0.21 -4.04 -1.21
CA MET A 76 1.44 -4.47 -1.90
C MET A 76 2.55 -4.85 -0.93
N ASP A 77 2.78 -4.04 0.11
CA ASP A 77 3.83 -4.25 1.11
C ASP A 77 3.60 -5.48 2.01
N GLY A 78 2.47 -6.18 1.85
CA GLY A 78 2.12 -7.34 2.67
C GLY A 78 1.86 -6.99 4.14
N SER A 79 1.86 -5.70 4.50
CA SER A 79 1.50 -5.20 5.83
C SER A 79 0.05 -5.53 6.19
N CYS A 80 -0.80 -5.82 5.20
CA CYS A 80 -2.04 -6.56 5.40
C CYS A 80 -1.73 -8.06 5.43
N GLY A 81 -1.45 -8.60 6.63
CA GLY A 81 -1.36 -10.05 6.82
C GLY A 81 -2.59 -10.74 6.23
N ARG A 82 -2.39 -11.54 5.17
CA ARG A 82 -3.41 -12.36 4.48
C ARG A 82 -4.77 -11.69 4.25
N ALA A 83 -4.93 -11.07 3.09
CA ALA A 83 -6.20 -11.12 2.35
C ALA A 83 -6.00 -10.81 0.87
N ALA A 84 -5.20 -11.63 0.18
CA ALA A 84 -5.39 -11.82 -1.25
C ALA A 84 -6.70 -12.60 -1.46
N SER A 85 -7.82 -11.90 -1.33
CA SER A 85 -9.13 -12.34 -1.80
C SER A 85 -9.78 -11.14 -2.46
N ALA A 86 -9.37 -10.87 -3.70
CA ALA A 86 -10.20 -10.13 -4.61
C ALA A 86 -11.48 -10.96 -4.83
N SER A 87 -12.56 -10.63 -4.11
CA SER A 87 -13.94 -10.60 -4.60
C SER A 87 -14.94 -10.59 -3.45
N SER A 88 -15.89 -9.66 -3.60
CA SER A 88 -17.26 -9.70 -3.10
C SER A 88 -17.51 -9.19 -1.68
N CYS A 89 -18.28 -8.09 -1.65
CA CYS A 89 -19.25 -7.73 -0.62
C CYS A 89 -19.64 -8.90 0.30
N ALA A 90 -19.36 -8.80 1.60
CA ALA A 90 -20.23 -9.38 2.62
C ALA A 90 -19.86 -8.82 3.99
N ALA A 91 -20.82 -8.13 4.59
CA ALA A 91 -20.91 -7.99 6.03
C ALA A 91 -20.72 -9.36 6.70
N CYS A 92 -19.61 -9.57 7.39
CA CYS A 92 -19.39 -10.67 8.31
C CYS A 92 -18.54 -10.16 9.48
N SER A 93 -19.11 -9.19 10.20
CA SER A 93 -18.75 -8.98 11.60
C SER A 93 -19.19 -10.22 12.39
N ALA A 94 -18.30 -10.68 13.25
CA ALA A 94 -18.53 -11.61 14.37
C ALA A 94 -18.69 -13.10 14.02
N SER A 95 -17.58 -13.83 14.04
CA SER A 95 -17.30 -14.86 15.08
C SER A 95 -16.26 -15.88 14.59
N CYS A 96 -14.98 -15.60 14.77
CA CYS A 96 -13.95 -16.66 14.73
C CYS A 96 -13.07 -16.53 15.97
N GLY A 97 -13.45 -17.27 17.02
CA GLY A 97 -12.59 -17.57 18.16
C GLY A 97 -11.42 -18.47 17.77
N PRO A 98 -10.37 -18.54 18.60
CA PRO A 98 -9.11 -19.15 18.22
C PRO A 98 -9.14 -20.67 18.47
N SER A 99 -9.31 -21.49 17.43
CA SER A 99 -8.82 -22.87 17.47
C SER A 99 -8.71 -23.47 16.07
N CYS A 100 -7.55 -23.33 15.45
CA CYS A 100 -7.05 -24.29 14.47
C CYS A 100 -5.59 -24.59 14.80
N SER A 101 -5.39 -25.29 15.92
CA SER A 101 -4.14 -26.00 16.20
C SER A 101 -4.20 -27.41 15.58
N ALA A 102 -3.13 -27.75 14.86
CA ALA A 102 -2.54 -29.09 14.64
C ALA A 102 -3.39 -30.16 13.90
N ARG A 103 -2.96 -30.60 12.71
CA ARG A 103 -2.11 -31.80 12.49
C ARG A 103 -2.66 -33.07 13.17
N ALA A 104 -3.37 -33.92 12.42
CA ALA A 104 -2.86 -35.12 11.75
C ALA A 104 -4.00 -35.75 10.92
#